data_AF-A0A3L8B994-F1
#
_entry.id   AF-A0A3L8B994-F1
#
_cell.length_a   1.000
_cell.length_b   1.000
_cell.length_c   1.000
_cell.angle_alpha   90.00
_cell.angle_beta   90.00
_cell.angle_gamma   90.00
#
_symmetry.space_group_name_H-M   'P 1'
#
loop_
_entity.id
_entity.type
_entity.pdbx_description
1 polymer ?
#
loop_
_entity_poly.entity_id
_entity_poly.type
_entity_poly.pdbx_seq_one_letter_code
_entity_poly.pdbx_strand_id
1 'polypeptide(L)'
;MVYLKGILKELFPLLEDSSYSMYGSDYDQCGRVASEKRLYIALHYQIPTGFASDTEIVSFLYGSINREEYLRRAISEGFVERLFELLHHNIEKANQENAALSLKALYTVFLDSPYLKSFEDAVHGFFGFEPYRNIMWLTFAFIKDLDEKEQFLFDLLQNPRFLPITADISRRLLVQLGRIETDDPRLKEERWLSQEKGEEYLETWSDMVASELLDGGLADSIHASHIYFVFYRVSKEKTKQVFSKWINEELGIEKIAKVVGRCGSDSTNGPYAEISEDSLSELLDYQRLKKLADEELNNTNQPLSNYLKAIYLSILTGEKYYLNDATKGEKF
;
A
#
# COMPACT_ATOMS: atom_id res chain seq x y z
N MET A 1 14.53 6.29 44.05
CA MET A 1 13.84 5.55 42.98
C MET A 1 12.32 5.58 43.09
N VAL A 2 11.71 5.43 44.28
CA VAL A 2 10.23 5.41 44.46
C VAL A 2 9.55 6.74 44.07
N TYR A 3 10.16 7.88 44.39
CA TYR A 3 9.59 9.21 44.09
C TYR A 3 9.56 9.56 42.60
N LEU A 4 10.54 9.10 41.82
CA LEU A 4 10.65 9.42 40.39
C LEU A 4 9.58 8.69 39.58
N LYS A 5 9.27 7.44 39.95
CA LYS A 5 8.13 6.69 39.37
C LYS A 5 6.78 7.32 39.73
N GLY A 6 6.61 7.79 40.97
CA GLY A 6 5.39 8.49 41.39
C GLY A 6 5.15 9.78 40.61
N ILE A 7 6.20 10.59 40.42
CA ILE A 7 6.11 11.85 39.65
C ILE A 7 5.85 11.57 38.17
N LEU A 8 6.52 10.59 37.56
CA LEU A 8 6.27 10.21 36.17
C LEU A 8 4.83 9.69 35.98
N LYS A 9 4.27 8.99 36.97
CA LYS A 9 2.90 8.50 36.96
C LYS A 9 1.86 9.62 37.10
N GLU A 10 2.14 10.65 37.88
CA GLU A 10 1.28 11.85 37.96
C GLU A 10 1.36 12.71 36.70
N LEU A 11 2.55 12.88 36.12
CA LEU A 11 2.75 13.73 34.95
C LEU A 11 2.30 13.05 33.64
N PHE A 12 2.46 11.72 33.55
CA PHE A 12 2.22 10.94 32.33
C PHE A 12 1.42 9.66 32.62
N PRO A 13 0.18 9.79 33.11
CA PRO A 13 -0.64 8.65 33.55
C PRO A 13 -0.93 7.63 32.43
N LEU A 14 -0.87 8.08 31.18
CA LEU A 14 -1.17 7.28 29.99
C LEU A 14 -0.05 6.29 29.59
N LEU A 15 1.10 6.32 30.26
CA LEU A 15 2.18 5.36 30.01
C LEU A 15 1.98 3.99 30.69
N GLU A 16 1.11 3.91 31.70
CA GLU A 16 0.79 2.64 32.40
C GLU A 16 -0.49 1.96 31.92
N ASP A 17 -1.38 2.69 31.23
CA ASP A 17 -2.60 2.11 30.66
C ASP A 17 -2.27 1.36 29.36
N SER A 18 -2.04 0.05 29.49
CA SER A 18 -2.01 -0.89 28.36
C SER A 18 -3.39 -1.04 27.67
N SER A 19 -4.40 -0.30 28.13
CA SER A 19 -5.70 -0.25 27.48
C SER A 19 -5.66 0.69 26.28
N TYR A 20 -5.79 0.07 25.11
CA TYR A 20 -6.03 0.70 23.82
C TYR A 20 -7.12 1.78 23.93
N SER A 21 -6.75 3.08 23.96
CA SER A 21 -7.73 4.16 23.95
C SER A 21 -8.09 4.51 22.49
N MET A 22 -9.22 3.99 22.03
CA MET A 22 -9.87 4.34 20.75
C MET A 22 -10.52 5.74 20.82
N TYR A 23 -9.81 6.85 21.08
CA TYR A 23 -10.46 8.18 21.13
C TYR A 23 -9.60 9.39 20.74
N GLY A 24 -10.04 10.11 19.69
CA GLY A 24 -10.12 11.58 19.61
C GLY A 24 -8.91 12.38 19.10
N SER A 25 -9.17 13.28 18.15
CA SER A 25 -8.28 14.36 17.62
C SER A 25 -7.76 15.38 18.64
N ASP A 26 -8.19 15.27 19.91
CA ASP A 26 -8.03 16.33 20.91
C ASP A 26 -6.83 16.13 21.86
N TYR A 27 -6.14 14.98 21.80
CA TYR A 27 -5.02 14.71 22.70
C TYR A 27 -3.76 15.51 22.35
N ASP A 28 -3.47 15.72 21.06
CA ASP A 28 -2.34 16.55 20.63
C ASP A 28 -2.54 18.03 20.99
N GLN A 29 -3.79 18.49 21.10
CA GLN A 29 -4.09 19.86 21.55
C GLN A 29 -3.85 20.07 23.05
N CYS A 30 -3.82 19.00 23.86
CA CYS A 30 -3.70 19.09 25.32
C CYS A 30 -2.26 18.92 25.85
N GLY A 31 -1.25 18.75 24.99
CA GLY A 31 0.16 18.65 25.39
C GLY A 31 0.49 17.42 26.25
N ARG A 32 -0.33 16.36 26.20
CA ARG A 32 -0.14 15.15 27.03
C ARG A 32 0.67 14.09 26.28
N VAL A 33 1.70 13.57 26.94
CA VAL A 33 2.58 12.53 26.40
C VAL A 33 1.89 11.16 26.47
N ALA A 34 1.61 10.57 25.31
CA ALA A 34 0.88 9.30 25.18
C ALA A 34 1.74 8.11 24.74
N SER A 35 3.07 8.28 24.63
CA SER A 35 3.99 7.19 24.29
C SER A 35 5.39 7.42 24.84
N GLU A 36 6.17 6.36 25.01
CA GLU A 36 7.56 6.45 25.47
C GLU A 36 8.43 7.30 24.52
N LYS A 37 8.21 7.20 23.20
CA LYS A 37 8.88 8.06 22.21
C LYS A 37 8.52 9.54 22.41
N ARG A 38 7.25 9.86 22.71
CA ARG A 38 6.82 11.23 23.02
C ARG A 38 7.39 11.72 24.35
N LEU A 39 7.51 10.85 25.34
CA LEU A 39 8.16 11.17 26.62
C LEU A 39 9.62 11.51 26.38
N TYR A 40 10.31 10.71 25.56
CA TYR A 40 11.68 10.97 25.16
C TYR A 40 11.80 12.36 24.52
N ILE A 41 10.97 12.71 23.52
CA ILE A 41 10.99 14.06 22.91
C ILE A 41 10.72 15.16 23.94
N ALA A 42 9.68 15.02 24.77
CA ALA A 42 9.28 16.02 25.77
C ALA A 42 10.34 16.26 26.86
N LEU A 43 11.19 15.27 27.13
CA LEU A 43 12.30 15.37 28.10
C LEU A 43 13.56 16.05 27.53
N HIS A 44 13.60 16.36 26.23
CA HIS A 44 14.73 17.05 25.61
C HIS A 44 14.40 18.53 25.35
N TYR A 45 15.33 19.42 25.70
CA TYR A 45 15.23 20.86 25.49
C TYR A 45 15.19 21.28 24.01
N GLN A 46 15.66 20.39 23.13
CA GLN A 46 15.57 20.50 21.67
C GLN A 46 15.07 19.15 21.17
N ILE A 47 14.37 19.15 20.03
CA ILE A 47 13.94 17.90 19.39
C ILE A 47 15.21 17.08 19.14
N PRO A 48 15.31 15.85 19.66
CA PRO A 48 16.51 15.04 19.50
C PRO A 48 16.82 14.83 18.03
N THR A 49 18.11 14.70 17.69
CA THR A 49 18.53 14.40 16.32
C THR A 49 17.82 13.14 15.80
N GLY A 50 17.23 13.21 14.61
CA GLY A 50 16.43 12.11 14.03
C GLY A 50 14.96 12.10 14.43
N PHE A 51 14.33 13.26 14.67
CA PHE A 51 12.88 13.39 14.88
C PHE A 51 12.32 14.56 14.05
N ALA A 52 11.13 14.39 13.47
CA ALA A 52 10.44 15.45 12.73
C ALA A 52 9.84 16.51 13.68
N SER A 53 10.11 17.79 13.41
CA SER A 53 9.50 18.92 14.12
C SER A 53 8.23 19.44 13.44
N ASP A 54 7.30 20.00 14.20
CA ASP A 54 6.11 20.68 13.64
C ASP A 54 6.48 21.78 12.65
N THR A 55 7.56 22.52 12.94
CA THR A 55 8.09 23.56 12.05
C THR A 55 8.58 23.02 10.72
N GLU A 56 9.27 21.88 10.71
CA GLU A 56 9.73 21.26 9.47
C GLU A 56 8.58 20.67 8.67
N ILE A 57 7.53 20.17 9.33
CA ILE A 57 6.32 19.69 8.65
C ILE A 57 5.58 20.84 7.98
N VAL A 58 5.46 21.96 8.69
CA VAL A 58 4.94 23.20 8.10
C VAL A 58 5.77 23.60 6.89
N SER A 59 7.10 23.64 7.01
CA SER A 59 8.00 23.94 5.89
C SER A 59 7.89 22.95 4.72
N PHE A 60 7.73 21.66 5.01
CA PHE A 60 7.50 20.60 4.02
C PHE A 60 6.20 20.84 3.26
N LEU A 61 5.10 21.09 4.00
CA LEU A 61 3.79 21.34 3.42
C LEU A 61 3.80 22.62 2.57
N TYR A 62 4.37 23.73 3.05
CA TYR A 62 4.49 24.96 2.26
C TYR A 62 5.52 24.91 1.13
N GLY A 63 6.32 23.84 1.04
CA GLY A 63 7.34 23.68 -0.01
C GLY A 63 8.56 24.58 0.17
N SER A 64 8.79 25.10 1.38
CA SER A 64 9.98 25.92 1.69
C SER A 64 11.23 25.07 1.89
N ILE A 65 11.09 23.75 1.99
CA ILE A 65 12.18 22.77 1.92
C ILE A 65 11.95 21.80 0.76
N ASN A 66 13.02 21.19 0.27
CA ASN A 66 12.92 20.15 -0.75
C ASN A 66 12.18 18.93 -0.16
N ARG A 67 10.98 18.68 -0.68
CA ARG A 67 10.09 17.62 -0.18
C ARG A 67 10.71 16.25 -0.30
N GLU A 68 11.24 15.90 -1.47
CA GLU A 68 11.83 14.57 -1.68
C GLU A 68 13.08 14.33 -0.82
N GLU A 69 13.95 15.32 -0.71
CA GLU A 69 15.15 15.24 0.14
C GLU A 69 14.76 15.03 1.61
N TYR A 70 13.78 15.78 2.11
CA TYR A 70 13.27 15.63 3.47
C TYR A 70 12.67 14.24 3.72
N LEU A 71 11.92 13.68 2.77
CA LEU A 71 11.37 12.33 2.89
C LEU A 71 12.46 11.25 2.85
N ARG A 72 13.49 11.41 2.00
CA ARG A 72 14.65 10.49 1.98
C ARG A 72 15.41 10.55 3.30
N ARG A 73 15.55 11.74 3.88
CA ARG A 73 16.13 11.93 5.21
C ARG A 73 15.31 11.24 6.30
N ALA A 74 13.97 11.33 6.22
CA ALA A 74 13.07 10.64 7.14
C ALA A 74 13.28 9.13 7.17
N ILE A 75 13.49 8.53 5.99
CA ILE A 75 13.81 7.11 5.85
C ILE A 75 15.18 6.80 6.46
N SER A 76 16.22 7.54 6.08
CA SER A 76 17.59 7.25 6.53
C SER A 76 17.81 7.47 8.02
N GLU A 77 17.11 8.44 8.61
CA GLU A 77 17.24 8.80 10.03
C GLU A 77 16.15 8.14 10.91
N GLY A 78 15.22 7.37 10.34
CA GLY A 78 14.30 6.53 11.10
C GLY A 78 13.11 7.27 11.74
N PHE A 79 12.69 8.42 11.21
CA PHE A 79 11.57 9.21 11.75
C PHE A 79 10.29 9.19 10.91
N VAL A 80 10.17 8.24 9.99
CA VAL A 80 9.01 8.09 9.08
C VAL A 80 7.68 8.03 9.82
N GLU A 81 7.57 7.24 10.90
CA GLU A 81 6.33 7.11 11.68
C GLU A 81 5.87 8.46 12.23
N ARG A 82 6.78 9.23 12.85
CA ARG A 82 6.48 10.56 13.39
C ARG A 82 6.15 11.56 12.28
N LEU A 83 6.82 11.47 11.13
CA LEU A 83 6.48 12.26 9.95
C LEU A 83 5.02 12.04 9.55
N PHE A 84 4.57 10.79 9.41
CA PHE A 84 3.18 10.51 9.04
C PHE A 84 2.18 10.94 10.11
N GLU A 85 2.48 10.74 11.40
CA GLU A 85 1.66 11.29 12.48
C GLU A 85 1.44 12.80 12.29
N LEU A 86 2.51 13.56 12.08
CA LEU A 86 2.41 15.02 11.94
C LEU A 86 1.72 15.44 10.64
N LEU A 87 1.91 14.70 9.55
CA LEU A 87 1.21 14.97 8.29
C LEU A 87 -0.31 14.80 8.44
N HIS A 88 -0.77 13.74 9.10
CA HIS A 88 -2.21 13.52 9.36
C HIS A 88 -2.85 14.70 10.12
N HIS A 89 -2.12 15.33 11.04
CA HIS A 89 -2.62 16.47 11.81
C HIS A 89 -2.56 17.82 11.09
N ASN A 90 -1.80 17.94 10.00
CA ASN A 90 -1.45 19.23 9.40
C ASN A 90 -1.72 19.34 7.91
N ILE A 91 -1.96 18.24 7.19
CA ILE A 91 -2.14 18.27 5.72
C ILE A 91 -3.34 19.14 5.31
N GLU A 92 -4.43 19.12 6.07
CA GLU A 92 -5.63 19.94 5.84
C GLU A 92 -5.38 21.44 6.05
N LYS A 93 -4.32 21.81 6.77
CA LYS A 93 -3.94 23.22 7.00
C LYS A 93 -3.13 23.79 5.85
N ALA A 94 -2.58 22.93 4.99
CA ALA A 94 -1.89 23.35 3.77
C ALA A 94 -2.92 23.78 2.72
N ASN A 95 -2.53 24.69 1.82
CA ASN A 95 -3.35 24.92 0.63
C ASN A 95 -3.34 23.65 -0.26
N GLN A 96 -4.41 23.47 -1.04
CA GLN A 96 -4.64 22.24 -1.80
C GLN A 96 -3.51 21.92 -2.81
N GLU A 97 -2.94 22.94 -3.46
CA GLU A 97 -1.82 22.76 -4.40
C GLU A 97 -0.58 22.19 -3.68
N ASN A 98 -0.23 22.77 -2.54
CA ASN A 98 0.91 22.33 -1.74
C ASN A 98 0.70 20.94 -1.13
N ALA A 99 -0.52 20.63 -0.70
CA ALA A 99 -0.88 19.29 -0.25
C ALA A 99 -0.75 18.26 -1.38
N ALA A 100 -1.25 18.58 -2.58
CA ALA A 100 -1.11 17.73 -3.76
C ALA A 100 0.37 17.48 -4.13
N LEU A 101 1.21 18.52 -4.12
CA LEU A 101 2.65 18.37 -4.35
C LEU A 101 3.34 17.53 -3.27
N SER A 102 2.89 17.64 -2.02
CA SER A 102 3.40 16.86 -0.90
C SER A 102 3.06 15.37 -1.03
N LEU A 103 1.83 15.06 -1.44
CA LEU A 103 1.41 13.69 -1.75
C LEU A 103 2.18 13.11 -2.93
N LYS A 104 2.32 13.85 -4.03
CA LYS A 104 3.11 13.41 -5.19
C LYS A 104 4.57 13.13 -4.80
N ALA A 105 5.16 13.93 -3.90
CA ALA A 105 6.51 13.67 -3.37
C ALA A 105 6.56 12.39 -2.51
N LEU A 106 5.55 12.13 -1.68
CA LEU A 106 5.43 10.87 -0.93
C LEU A 106 5.40 9.66 -1.87
N TYR A 107 4.59 9.72 -2.93
CA TYR A 107 4.49 8.63 -3.90
C TYR A 107 5.85 8.36 -4.56
N THR A 108 6.50 9.41 -5.06
CA THR A 108 7.80 9.33 -5.74
C THR A 108 8.90 8.75 -4.84
N VAL A 109 8.92 9.10 -3.55
CA VAL A 109 9.97 8.64 -2.65
C VAL A 109 9.68 7.25 -2.10
N PHE A 110 8.44 6.92 -1.74
CA PHE A 110 8.13 5.70 -1.01
C PHE A 110 7.80 4.49 -1.89
N LEU A 111 7.02 4.65 -2.97
CA LEU A 111 6.41 3.50 -3.67
C LEU A 111 7.43 2.51 -4.24
N ASP A 112 8.57 3.00 -4.72
CA ASP A 112 9.66 2.17 -5.25
C ASP A 112 10.82 1.99 -4.26
N SER A 113 10.68 2.48 -3.02
CA SER A 113 11.78 2.47 -2.05
C SER A 113 12.08 1.08 -1.50
N PRO A 114 13.36 0.75 -1.25
CA PRO A 114 13.74 -0.43 -0.47
C PRO A 114 13.12 -0.44 0.93
N TYR A 115 12.90 0.76 1.51
CA TYR A 115 12.22 0.92 2.78
C TYR A 115 10.81 0.31 2.72
N LEU A 116 9.98 0.74 1.78
CA LEU A 116 8.61 0.23 1.67
C LEU A 116 8.59 -1.27 1.35
N LYS A 117 9.46 -1.73 0.43
CA LYS A 117 9.60 -3.17 0.11
C LYS A 117 9.90 -4.01 1.34
N SER A 118 10.83 -3.56 2.20
CA SER A 118 11.16 -4.26 3.43
C SER A 118 10.00 -4.32 4.43
N PHE A 119 9.13 -3.30 4.44
CA PHE A 119 7.88 -3.37 5.19
C PHE A 119 6.95 -4.39 4.54
N GLU A 120 6.65 -4.31 3.25
CA GLU A 120 5.74 -5.25 2.60
C GLU A 120 6.15 -6.73 2.78
N ASP A 121 7.44 -7.06 2.80
CA ASP A 121 7.89 -8.44 2.99
C ASP A 121 7.94 -8.92 4.46
N ALA A 122 7.83 -8.00 5.42
CA ALA A 122 7.91 -8.32 6.84
C ALA A 122 6.61 -8.89 7.41
N VAL A 123 6.74 -9.68 8.48
CA VAL A 123 5.62 -10.12 9.32
C VAL A 123 5.25 -8.96 10.24
N HIS A 124 4.08 -8.35 10.01
CA HIS A 124 3.59 -7.26 10.86
C HIS A 124 2.60 -7.77 11.89
N GLY A 125 2.79 -7.34 13.14
CA GLY A 125 1.74 -7.42 14.14
C GLY A 125 0.56 -6.53 13.74
N PHE A 126 -0.65 -6.93 14.15
CA PHE A 126 -1.92 -6.25 13.83
C PHE A 126 -1.92 -4.74 14.13
N PHE A 127 -1.09 -4.29 15.08
CA PHE A 127 -1.00 -2.90 15.55
C PHE A 127 0.25 -2.15 15.04
N GLY A 128 0.97 -2.69 14.06
CA GLY A 128 2.18 -2.09 13.52
C GLY A 128 1.92 -0.83 12.68
N PHE A 129 2.90 0.08 12.67
CA PHE A 129 2.96 1.18 11.71
C PHE A 129 3.16 0.64 10.29
N GLU A 130 2.27 1.02 9.37
CA GLU A 130 2.29 0.55 7.98
C GLU A 130 2.41 1.75 7.03
N PRO A 131 3.56 1.95 6.36
CA PRO A 131 3.80 3.15 5.55
C PRO A 131 2.83 3.28 4.37
N TYR A 132 2.58 2.20 3.61
CA TYR A 132 1.69 2.23 2.45
C TYR A 132 0.27 2.68 2.83
N ARG A 133 -0.29 2.06 3.88
CA ARG A 133 -1.61 2.41 4.41
C ARG A 133 -1.69 3.87 4.86
N ASN A 134 -0.64 4.41 5.48
CA ASN A 134 -0.61 5.81 5.88
C ASN A 134 -0.60 6.77 4.68
N ILE A 135 0.16 6.45 3.62
CA ILE A 135 0.12 7.19 2.36
C ILE A 135 -1.31 7.16 1.80
N MET A 136 -1.92 5.98 1.73
CA MET A 136 -3.28 5.81 1.22
C MET A 136 -4.33 6.61 2.00
N TRP A 137 -4.24 6.61 3.33
CA TRP A 137 -5.15 7.39 4.18
C TRP A 137 -5.00 8.90 3.95
N LEU A 138 -3.77 9.41 3.86
CA LEU A 138 -3.53 10.81 3.52
C LEU A 138 -4.10 11.16 2.14
N THR A 139 -3.90 10.29 1.15
CA THR A 139 -4.43 10.47 -0.20
C THR A 139 -5.95 10.60 -0.21
N PHE A 140 -6.65 9.68 0.47
CA PHE A 140 -8.11 9.69 0.47
C PHE A 140 -8.70 10.83 1.30
N ALA A 141 -8.07 11.17 2.42
CA ALA A 141 -8.44 12.35 3.20
C ALA A 141 -8.32 13.63 2.33
N PHE A 142 -7.21 13.77 1.60
CA PHE A 142 -7.00 14.90 0.71
C PHE A 142 -8.02 14.94 -0.44
N ILE A 143 -8.24 13.83 -1.15
CA ILE A 143 -9.20 13.79 -2.28
C ILE A 143 -10.60 14.19 -1.80
N LYS A 144 -11.03 13.69 -0.64
CA LYS A 144 -12.35 13.98 -0.08
C LYS A 144 -12.63 15.49 0.01
N ASP A 145 -11.65 16.27 0.46
CA ASP A 145 -11.80 17.72 0.69
C ASP A 145 -11.25 18.59 -0.46
N LEU A 146 -10.75 17.97 -1.53
CA LEU A 146 -10.26 18.67 -2.70
C LEU A 146 -11.41 19.24 -3.54
N ASP A 147 -11.30 20.48 -4.01
CA ASP A 147 -12.32 21.08 -4.89
C ASP A 147 -12.22 20.51 -6.32
N GLU A 148 -11.03 20.56 -6.91
CA GLU A 148 -10.75 20.10 -8.28
C GLU A 148 -10.36 18.61 -8.33
N LYS A 149 -11.25 17.73 -7.84
CA LYS A 149 -11.03 16.27 -7.79
C LYS A 149 -10.67 15.68 -9.16
N GLU A 150 -11.43 16.04 -10.19
CA GLU A 150 -11.25 15.49 -11.53
C GLU A 150 -9.83 15.71 -12.05
N GLN A 151 -9.38 16.97 -12.07
CA GLN A 151 -8.04 17.32 -12.55
C GLN A 151 -6.96 16.57 -11.79
N PHE A 152 -7.03 16.54 -10.45
CA PHE A 152 -6.03 15.86 -9.65
C PHE A 152 -5.98 14.35 -9.93
N LEU A 153 -7.14 13.69 -10.03
CA LEU A 153 -7.20 12.26 -10.30
C LEU A 153 -6.59 11.93 -11.66
N PHE A 154 -6.98 12.64 -12.73
CA PHE A 154 -6.42 12.41 -14.07
C PHE A 154 -4.93 12.77 -14.18
N ASP A 155 -4.45 13.77 -13.42
CA ASP A 155 -3.03 14.09 -13.31
C ASP A 155 -2.22 12.91 -12.75
N LEU A 156 -2.77 12.14 -11.80
CA LEU A 156 -2.07 10.96 -11.26
C LEU A 156 -1.89 9.87 -12.33
N LEU A 157 -2.81 9.79 -13.30
CA LEU A 157 -2.70 8.88 -14.45
C LEU A 157 -1.69 9.36 -15.50
N GLN A 158 -0.89 10.39 -15.24
CA GLN A 158 0.22 10.78 -16.12
C GLN A 158 1.55 10.13 -15.71
N ASN A 159 1.60 9.43 -14.58
CA ASN A 159 2.82 8.82 -14.07
C ASN A 159 2.60 7.36 -13.64
N PRO A 160 3.13 6.38 -14.42
CA PRO A 160 3.02 4.96 -14.11
C PRO A 160 3.54 4.55 -12.72
N ARG A 161 4.47 5.31 -12.13
CA ARG A 161 4.96 5.01 -10.77
C ARG A 161 3.88 5.15 -9.69
N PHE A 162 2.79 5.86 -10.00
CA PHE A 162 1.69 6.07 -9.05
C PHE A 162 0.63 4.97 -9.13
N LEU A 163 0.84 3.94 -9.96
CA LEU A 163 -0.09 2.82 -10.13
C LEU A 163 -0.57 2.15 -8.83
N PRO A 164 0.25 1.97 -7.78
CA PRO A 164 -0.26 1.43 -6.51
C PRO A 164 -1.40 2.29 -5.92
N ILE A 165 -1.19 3.61 -5.87
CA ILE A 165 -2.16 4.57 -5.34
C ILE A 165 -3.38 4.68 -6.26
N THR A 166 -3.17 4.73 -7.57
CA THR A 166 -4.28 4.82 -8.52
C THR A 166 -5.07 3.52 -8.63
N ALA A 167 -4.52 2.37 -8.23
CA ALA A 167 -5.27 1.13 -8.06
C ALA A 167 -6.29 1.26 -6.91
N ASP A 168 -5.90 1.80 -5.76
CA ASP A 168 -6.84 2.01 -4.66
C ASP A 168 -7.90 3.07 -4.99
N ILE A 169 -7.52 4.14 -5.70
CA ILE A 169 -8.48 5.11 -6.26
C ILE A 169 -9.45 4.41 -7.21
N SER A 170 -8.95 3.59 -8.14
CA SER A 170 -9.79 2.83 -9.08
C SER A 170 -10.75 1.89 -8.36
N ARG A 171 -10.28 1.21 -7.30
CA ARG A 171 -11.13 0.37 -6.45
C ARG A 171 -12.23 1.20 -5.79
N ARG A 172 -11.93 2.38 -5.28
CA ARG A 172 -12.92 3.30 -4.70
C ARG A 172 -13.94 3.74 -5.75
N LEU A 173 -13.50 4.08 -6.96
CA LEU A 173 -14.40 4.44 -8.07
C LEU A 173 -15.32 3.28 -8.48
N LEU A 174 -14.83 2.04 -8.52
CA LEU A 174 -15.67 0.87 -8.79
C LEU A 174 -16.82 0.74 -7.77
N VAL A 175 -16.56 1.04 -6.49
CA VAL A 175 -17.59 1.06 -5.44
C VAL A 175 -18.57 2.22 -5.66
N GLN A 176 -18.08 3.42 -5.93
CA GLN A 176 -18.92 4.62 -6.17
C GLN A 176 -19.81 4.48 -7.40
N LEU A 177 -19.35 3.75 -8.43
CA LEU A 177 -20.10 3.42 -9.64
C LEU A 177 -21.04 2.21 -9.45
N GLY A 178 -21.03 1.55 -8.29
CA GLY A 178 -21.86 0.39 -8.00
C GLY A 178 -21.45 -0.89 -8.74
N ARG A 179 -20.21 -0.97 -9.23
CA ARG A 179 -19.65 -2.18 -9.88
C ARG A 179 -19.18 -3.22 -8.86
N ILE A 180 -18.90 -2.80 -7.63
CA ILE A 180 -18.50 -3.67 -6.52
C ILE A 180 -19.33 -3.32 -5.30
N GLU A 181 -19.77 -4.35 -4.58
CA GLU A 181 -20.50 -4.19 -3.32
C GLU A 181 -19.61 -3.71 -2.17
N THR A 182 -20.22 -3.00 -1.24
CA THR A 182 -19.58 -2.60 0.02
C THR A 182 -20.61 -2.54 1.13
N ASP A 183 -20.18 -2.92 2.33
CA ASP A 183 -20.99 -2.85 3.56
C ASP A 183 -21.02 -1.43 4.15
N ASP A 184 -20.15 -0.51 3.69
CA ASP A 184 -20.14 0.87 4.15
C ASP A 184 -20.92 1.77 3.15
N PRO A 185 -22.17 2.17 3.49
CA PRO A 185 -23.01 2.95 2.59
C PRO A 185 -22.42 4.32 2.25
N ARG A 186 -21.57 4.89 3.12
CA ARG A 186 -20.94 6.20 2.91
C ARG A 186 -20.05 6.21 1.66
N LEU A 187 -19.44 5.07 1.34
CA LEU A 187 -18.57 4.96 0.17
C LEU A 187 -19.35 4.96 -1.15
N LYS A 188 -20.65 4.59 -1.11
CA LYS A 188 -21.54 4.67 -2.29
C LYS A 188 -22.12 6.07 -2.46
N GLU A 189 -22.35 6.77 -1.35
CA GLU A 189 -22.89 8.14 -1.35
C GLU A 189 -21.85 9.18 -1.78
N GLU A 190 -20.61 9.02 -1.35
CA GLU A 190 -19.50 9.87 -1.79
C GLU A 190 -19.24 9.66 -3.29
N ARG A 191 -19.27 10.74 -4.09
CA ARG A 191 -18.95 10.70 -5.52
C ARG A 191 -17.81 11.65 -5.81
N TRP A 192 -16.67 11.10 -6.20
CA TRP A 192 -15.52 11.92 -6.59
C TRP A 192 -15.61 12.42 -8.02
N LEU A 193 -16.22 11.63 -8.90
CA LEU A 193 -16.38 11.91 -10.32
C LEU A 193 -17.84 11.72 -10.72
N SER A 194 -18.23 12.32 -11.84
CA SER A 194 -19.45 11.94 -12.54
C SER A 194 -19.35 10.49 -13.03
N GLN A 195 -20.48 9.87 -13.37
CA GLN A 195 -20.46 8.50 -13.89
C GLN A 195 -19.61 8.38 -15.15
N GLU A 196 -19.79 9.29 -16.12
CA GLU A 196 -19.00 9.33 -17.36
C GLU A 196 -17.51 9.48 -17.09
N LYS A 197 -17.12 10.41 -16.21
CA LYS A 197 -15.72 10.66 -15.87
C LYS A 197 -15.09 9.53 -15.05
N GLY A 198 -15.87 8.87 -14.20
CA GLY A 198 -15.44 7.66 -13.50
C GLY A 198 -15.12 6.53 -14.47
N GLU A 199 -15.95 6.34 -15.50
CA GLU A 199 -15.71 5.34 -16.54
C GLU A 199 -14.50 5.69 -17.41
N GLU A 200 -14.37 6.95 -17.82
CA GLU A 200 -13.19 7.45 -18.56
C GLU A 200 -11.90 7.22 -17.76
N TYR A 201 -11.91 7.52 -16.45
CA TYR A 201 -10.78 7.30 -15.56
C TYR A 201 -10.37 5.83 -15.51
N LEU A 202 -11.34 4.94 -15.28
CA LEU A 202 -11.10 3.50 -15.17
C LEU A 202 -10.57 2.90 -16.47
N GLU A 203 -11.09 3.35 -17.62
CA GLU A 203 -10.61 2.92 -18.92
C GLU A 203 -9.14 3.35 -19.12
N THR A 204 -8.84 4.63 -18.89
CA THR A 204 -7.48 5.20 -18.99
C THR A 204 -6.49 4.49 -18.05
N TRP A 205 -6.91 4.25 -16.81
CA TRP A 205 -6.09 3.55 -15.82
C TRP A 205 -5.82 2.10 -16.24
N SER A 206 -6.83 1.40 -16.74
CA SER A 206 -6.68 0.01 -17.20
C SER A 206 -5.79 -0.12 -18.44
N ASP A 207 -5.81 0.87 -19.35
CA ASP A 207 -4.87 0.94 -20.49
C ASP A 207 -3.42 1.12 -20.02
N MET A 208 -3.21 2.01 -19.05
CA MET A 208 -1.89 2.20 -18.46
C MET A 208 -1.38 0.91 -17.80
N VAL A 209 -2.20 0.24 -17.00
CA VAL A 209 -1.82 -1.03 -16.35
C VAL A 209 -1.49 -2.08 -17.40
N ALA A 210 -2.32 -2.24 -18.44
CA ALA A 210 -2.06 -3.19 -19.51
C ALA A 210 -0.71 -2.89 -20.21
N SER A 211 -0.44 -1.63 -20.54
CA SER A 211 0.83 -1.23 -21.16
C SER A 211 2.03 -1.50 -20.25
N GLU A 212 1.93 -1.19 -18.96
CA GLU A 212 3.02 -1.42 -18.00
C GLU A 212 3.26 -2.90 -17.67
N LEU A 213 2.25 -3.76 -17.78
CA LEU A 213 2.44 -5.21 -17.73
C LEU A 213 3.11 -5.71 -19.01
N LEU A 214 2.67 -5.25 -20.18
CA LEU A 214 3.12 -5.77 -21.47
C LEU A 214 4.53 -5.31 -21.85
N ASP A 215 4.82 -4.04 -21.64
CA ASP A 215 5.99 -3.35 -22.17
C ASP A 215 6.82 -2.65 -21.07
N GLY A 216 6.27 -2.55 -19.86
CA GLY A 216 6.89 -1.89 -18.70
C GLY A 216 7.49 -2.86 -17.67
N GLY A 217 7.68 -2.34 -16.45
CA GLY A 217 8.30 -3.06 -15.33
C GLY A 217 7.34 -3.51 -14.23
N LEU A 218 6.03 -3.42 -14.46
CA LEU A 218 5.03 -3.59 -13.40
C LEU A 218 5.02 -5.01 -12.79
N ALA A 219 5.30 -6.05 -13.59
CA ALA A 219 5.34 -7.41 -13.10
C ALA A 219 6.40 -7.65 -11.99
N ASP A 220 7.46 -6.82 -11.95
CA ASP A 220 8.53 -6.90 -10.95
C ASP A 220 8.29 -5.96 -9.75
N SER A 221 7.17 -5.23 -9.73
CA SER A 221 6.79 -4.38 -8.60
C SER A 221 6.33 -5.21 -7.40
N ILE A 222 6.67 -4.77 -6.19
CA ILE A 222 6.15 -5.36 -4.95
C ILE A 222 4.62 -5.24 -4.85
N HIS A 223 4.04 -4.25 -5.55
CA HIS A 223 2.61 -4.00 -5.61
C HIS A 223 1.94 -4.63 -6.84
N ALA A 224 2.63 -5.47 -7.62
CA ALA A 224 2.10 -6.09 -8.83
C ALA A 224 0.75 -6.81 -8.56
N SER A 225 0.68 -7.63 -7.51
CA SER A 225 -0.56 -8.31 -7.13
C SER A 225 -1.67 -7.38 -6.68
N HIS A 226 -1.33 -6.36 -5.89
CA HIS A 226 -2.30 -5.34 -5.46
C HIS A 226 -2.96 -4.67 -6.66
N ILE A 227 -2.15 -4.22 -7.62
CA ILE A 227 -2.62 -3.56 -8.84
C ILE A 227 -3.43 -4.53 -9.70
N TYR A 228 -2.98 -5.77 -9.84
CA TYR A 228 -3.71 -6.79 -10.58
C TYR A 228 -5.10 -7.07 -10.03
N PHE A 229 -5.25 -7.19 -8.70
CA PHE A 229 -6.55 -7.47 -8.10
C PHE A 229 -7.59 -6.35 -8.34
N VAL A 230 -7.13 -5.14 -8.63
CA VAL A 230 -8.02 -4.07 -9.11
C VAL A 230 -8.20 -4.16 -10.63
N PHE A 231 -7.13 -4.42 -11.37
CA PHE A 231 -7.12 -4.46 -12.83
C PHE A 231 -8.12 -5.45 -13.41
N TYR A 232 -8.17 -6.69 -12.91
CA TYR A 232 -9.12 -7.68 -13.43
C TYR A 232 -10.59 -7.32 -13.14
N ARG A 233 -10.84 -6.50 -12.11
CA ARG A 233 -12.19 -6.00 -11.77
C ARG A 233 -12.58 -4.79 -12.62
N VAL A 234 -11.60 -3.98 -13.03
CA VAL A 234 -11.83 -2.86 -13.95
C VAL A 234 -12.04 -3.38 -15.37
N SER A 235 -11.15 -4.25 -15.84
CA SER A 235 -11.21 -4.81 -17.19
C SER A 235 -10.73 -6.25 -17.23
N LYS A 236 -11.70 -7.17 -17.21
CA LYS A 236 -11.47 -8.61 -17.34
C LYS A 236 -10.91 -8.95 -18.71
N GLU A 237 -11.40 -8.28 -19.75
CA GLU A 237 -10.99 -8.45 -21.14
C GLU A 237 -9.51 -8.08 -21.34
N LYS A 238 -9.06 -6.93 -20.84
CA LYS A 238 -7.63 -6.54 -20.94
C LYS A 238 -6.75 -7.48 -20.14
N THR A 239 -7.20 -7.92 -18.96
CA THR A 239 -6.47 -8.92 -18.17
C THR A 239 -6.30 -10.24 -18.94
N LYS A 240 -7.36 -10.73 -19.59
CA LYS A 240 -7.30 -11.92 -20.46
C LYS A 240 -6.29 -11.75 -21.59
N GLN A 241 -6.25 -10.57 -22.22
CA GLN A 241 -5.30 -10.30 -23.30
C GLN A 241 -3.85 -10.36 -22.83
N VAL A 242 -3.54 -9.74 -21.68
CA VAL A 242 -2.20 -9.80 -21.08
C VAL A 242 -1.80 -11.24 -20.76
N PHE A 243 -2.66 -11.99 -20.07
CA PHE A 243 -2.35 -13.37 -19.67
C PHE A 243 -2.27 -14.32 -20.87
N SER A 244 -3.10 -14.15 -21.88
CA SER A 244 -3.06 -14.94 -23.11
C SER A 244 -1.78 -14.72 -23.91
N LYS A 245 -1.20 -13.51 -23.86
CA LYS A 245 0.12 -13.25 -24.43
C LYS A 245 1.20 -13.96 -23.60
N TRP A 246 1.24 -13.71 -22.30
CA TRP A 246 2.26 -14.26 -21.41
C TRP A 246 2.30 -15.79 -21.33
N ILE A 247 1.16 -16.48 -21.34
CA ILE A 247 1.15 -17.96 -21.24
C ILE A 247 1.86 -18.66 -22.41
N ASN A 248 2.13 -17.91 -23.49
CA ASN A 248 2.85 -18.37 -24.68
C ASN A 248 4.28 -17.82 -24.77
N GLU A 249 4.70 -16.92 -23.87
CA GLU A 249 6.03 -16.33 -23.86
C GLU A 249 7.04 -17.15 -23.03
N GLU A 250 8.31 -17.07 -23.41
CA GLU A 250 9.41 -17.49 -22.56
C GLU A 250 9.41 -16.67 -21.26
N LEU A 251 9.54 -17.33 -20.11
CA LEU A 251 9.38 -16.74 -18.76
C LEU A 251 8.00 -16.12 -18.47
N GLY A 252 7.00 -16.29 -19.33
CA GLY A 252 5.69 -15.69 -19.14
C GLY A 252 4.92 -16.26 -17.95
N ILE A 253 5.17 -17.52 -17.58
CA ILE A 253 4.63 -18.11 -16.34
C ILE A 253 5.14 -17.37 -15.10
N GLU A 254 6.42 -16.95 -15.08
CA GLU A 254 6.98 -16.20 -13.95
C GLU A 254 6.31 -14.83 -13.81
N LYS A 255 6.05 -14.15 -14.95
CA LYS A 255 5.30 -12.88 -14.96
C LYS A 255 3.89 -13.07 -14.39
N ILE A 256 3.18 -14.11 -14.82
CA ILE A 256 1.85 -14.45 -14.29
C ILE A 256 1.95 -14.67 -12.78
N ALA A 257 2.90 -15.50 -12.34
CA ALA A 257 3.10 -15.85 -10.93
C ALA A 257 3.35 -14.62 -10.05
N LYS A 258 4.27 -13.71 -10.45
CA LYS A 258 4.54 -12.47 -9.70
C LYS A 258 3.30 -11.59 -9.54
N VAL A 259 2.45 -11.58 -10.55
CA VAL A 259 1.23 -10.78 -10.56
C VAL A 259 0.12 -11.42 -9.75
N VAL A 260 -0.12 -12.72 -9.83
CA VAL A 260 -1.23 -13.36 -9.09
C VAL A 260 -0.86 -13.87 -7.70
N GLY A 261 0.44 -13.94 -7.39
CA GLY A 261 0.97 -14.76 -6.30
C GLY A 261 0.78 -14.21 -4.89
N ARG A 262 0.73 -12.91 -4.69
CA ARG A 262 0.57 -12.32 -3.35
C ARG A 262 -0.91 -12.05 -3.07
N CYS A 263 -1.62 -13.08 -2.63
CA CYS A 263 -3.07 -13.02 -2.37
C CYS A 263 -3.42 -12.37 -1.02
N GLY A 264 -2.50 -12.44 -0.06
CA GLY A 264 -2.70 -11.87 1.27
C GLY A 264 -1.47 -12.02 2.16
N SER A 265 -1.62 -11.66 3.43
CA SER A 265 -0.61 -11.83 4.46
C SER A 265 -1.27 -12.27 5.77
N ASP A 266 -0.62 -13.15 6.50
CA ASP A 266 -0.99 -13.47 7.88
C ASP A 266 -0.03 -12.82 8.88
N SER A 267 -0.44 -12.75 10.14
CA SER A 267 0.33 -12.08 11.20
C SER A 267 1.47 -12.92 11.79
N THR A 268 1.63 -14.18 11.36
CA THR A 268 2.55 -15.15 11.98
C THR A 268 3.67 -15.58 11.03
N ASN A 269 3.32 -15.89 9.79
CA ASN A 269 4.16 -16.43 8.72
C ASN A 269 4.33 -15.44 7.54
N GLY A 270 3.51 -14.38 7.49
CA GLY A 270 3.59 -13.30 6.53
C GLY A 270 2.85 -13.55 5.22
N PRO A 271 3.36 -13.06 4.08
CA PRO A 271 2.63 -13.09 2.80
C PRO A 271 2.47 -14.51 2.26
N TYR A 272 1.33 -14.76 1.59
CA TYR A 272 0.97 -16.07 1.06
C TYR A 272 0.32 -16.01 -0.33
N ALA A 273 0.37 -17.14 -1.03
CA ALA A 273 -0.38 -17.44 -2.25
C ALA A 273 -1.54 -18.40 -1.94
N GLU A 274 -2.71 -18.16 -2.52
CA GLU A 274 -3.86 -19.07 -2.48
C GLU A 274 -4.65 -18.92 -3.79
N ILE A 275 -4.26 -19.71 -4.80
CA ILE A 275 -4.72 -19.54 -6.19
C ILE A 275 -5.64 -20.70 -6.57
N SER A 276 -6.94 -20.42 -6.70
CA SER A 276 -7.92 -21.41 -7.14
C SER A 276 -8.11 -21.40 -8.66
N GLU A 277 -8.53 -22.54 -9.21
CA GLU A 277 -8.93 -22.65 -10.62
C GLU A 277 -10.06 -21.68 -10.96
N ASP A 278 -11.05 -21.55 -10.08
CA ASP A 278 -12.18 -20.63 -10.25
C ASP A 278 -11.71 -19.17 -10.41
N SER A 279 -10.62 -18.78 -9.74
CA SER A 279 -10.12 -17.41 -9.79
C SER A 279 -9.42 -17.04 -11.10
N LEU A 280 -8.84 -18.01 -11.83
CA LEU A 280 -8.00 -17.76 -13.00
C LEU A 280 -8.52 -18.38 -14.31
N SER A 281 -9.40 -19.39 -14.23
CA SER A 281 -9.93 -20.10 -15.41
C SER A 281 -10.69 -19.19 -16.37
N GLU A 282 -11.29 -18.13 -15.86
CA GLU A 282 -11.94 -17.13 -16.72
C GLU A 282 -10.94 -16.20 -17.42
N LEU A 283 -9.69 -16.13 -16.95
CA LEU A 283 -8.66 -15.20 -17.41
C LEU A 283 -7.64 -15.85 -18.35
N LEU A 284 -7.37 -17.15 -18.19
CA LEU A 284 -6.39 -17.90 -18.99
C LEU A 284 -6.71 -19.40 -19.06
N ASP A 285 -5.97 -20.13 -19.90
CA ASP A 285 -6.00 -21.59 -19.92
C ASP A 285 -5.32 -22.15 -18.66
N TYR A 286 -6.13 -22.42 -17.63
CA TYR A 286 -5.63 -22.86 -16.34
C TYR A 286 -4.93 -24.23 -16.40
N GLN A 287 -5.39 -25.14 -17.26
CA GLN A 287 -4.77 -26.46 -17.40
C GLN A 287 -3.36 -26.34 -17.98
N ARG A 288 -3.18 -25.44 -18.95
CA ARG A 288 -1.85 -25.11 -19.45
C ARG A 288 -0.98 -24.46 -18.38
N LEU A 289 -1.52 -23.54 -17.57
CA LEU A 289 -0.78 -22.92 -16.47
C LEU A 289 -0.30 -23.97 -15.46
N LYS A 290 -1.15 -24.94 -15.07
CA LYS A 290 -0.76 -26.04 -14.18
C LYS A 290 0.37 -26.87 -14.77
N LYS A 291 0.29 -27.22 -16.05
CA LYS A 291 1.34 -27.99 -16.73
C LYS A 291 2.69 -27.26 -16.69
N LEU A 292 2.69 -25.97 -17.02
CA LEU A 292 3.91 -25.15 -16.99
C LEU A 292 4.46 -25.03 -15.56
N ALA A 293 3.60 -24.87 -14.54
CA ALA A 293 4.02 -24.80 -13.15
C ALA A 293 4.67 -26.11 -12.66
N ASP A 294 4.13 -27.26 -13.07
CA ASP A 294 4.70 -28.58 -12.78
C ASP A 294 6.06 -28.79 -13.47
N GLU A 295 6.19 -28.35 -14.72
CA GLU A 295 7.46 -28.39 -15.46
C GLU A 295 8.55 -27.55 -14.76
N GLU A 296 8.22 -26.33 -14.32
CA GLU A 296 9.14 -25.44 -13.58
C GLU A 296 9.55 -26.03 -12.23
N LEU A 297 8.60 -26.59 -11.45
CA LEU A 297 8.89 -27.19 -10.15
C LEU A 297 9.81 -28.41 -10.24
N ASN A 298 9.69 -29.18 -11.31
CA ASN A 298 10.49 -30.39 -11.55
C ASN A 298 11.81 -30.10 -12.28
N ASN A 299 12.05 -28.87 -12.73
CA ASN A 299 13.26 -28.49 -13.43
C ASN A 299 14.47 -28.39 -12.47
N THR A 300 15.29 -29.44 -12.44
CA THR A 300 16.48 -29.50 -11.55
C THR A 300 17.64 -28.60 -12.01
N ASN A 301 17.56 -28.03 -13.21
CA ASN A 301 18.66 -27.24 -13.78
C ASN A 301 18.67 -25.79 -13.28
N GLN A 302 17.57 -25.29 -12.73
CA GLN A 302 17.47 -23.92 -12.19
C GLN A 302 16.76 -23.93 -10.84
N PRO A 303 17.45 -23.61 -9.73
CA PRO A 303 16.81 -23.58 -8.42
C PRO A 303 15.81 -22.42 -8.33
N LEU A 304 14.52 -22.74 -8.18
CA LEU A 304 13.48 -21.74 -7.93
C LEU A 304 13.62 -21.10 -6.55
N SER A 305 13.27 -19.81 -6.47
CA SER A 305 13.09 -19.10 -5.20
C SER A 305 11.90 -19.68 -4.42
N ASN A 306 11.89 -19.51 -3.09
CA ASN A 306 10.75 -19.94 -2.26
C ASN A 306 9.45 -19.24 -2.69
N TYR A 307 9.56 -17.97 -3.10
CA TYR A 307 8.45 -17.19 -3.64
C TYR A 307 7.78 -17.89 -4.83
N LEU A 308 8.54 -18.23 -5.88
CA LEU A 308 7.99 -18.90 -7.07
C LEU A 308 7.52 -20.32 -6.76
N LYS A 309 8.26 -21.06 -5.90
CA LYS A 309 7.84 -22.40 -5.44
C LYS A 309 6.47 -22.36 -4.77
N ALA A 310 6.25 -21.44 -3.84
CA ALA A 310 4.98 -21.30 -3.14
C ALA A 310 3.81 -21.06 -4.10
N ILE A 311 4.02 -20.17 -5.08
CA ILE A 311 3.00 -19.82 -6.07
C ILE A 311 2.70 -21.00 -7.00
N TYR A 312 3.72 -21.67 -7.53
CA TYR A 312 3.53 -22.84 -8.39
C TYR A 312 2.85 -24.00 -7.64
N LEU A 313 3.22 -24.25 -6.38
CA LEU A 313 2.53 -25.23 -5.53
C LEU A 313 1.06 -24.86 -5.31
N SER A 314 0.77 -23.57 -5.10
CA SER A 314 -0.59 -23.06 -4.98
C SER A 314 -1.39 -23.24 -6.28
N ILE A 315 -0.81 -22.94 -7.44
CA ILE A 315 -1.42 -23.18 -8.76
C ILE A 315 -1.74 -24.67 -8.97
N LEU A 316 -0.87 -25.58 -8.54
CA LEU A 316 -1.09 -27.02 -8.71
C LEU A 316 -2.20 -27.56 -7.81
N THR A 317 -2.24 -27.11 -6.55
CA THR A 317 -3.06 -27.71 -5.50
C THR A 317 -4.32 -26.92 -5.16
N GLY A 318 -4.36 -25.63 -5.48
CA GLY A 318 -5.41 -24.71 -5.03
C GLY A 318 -5.32 -24.33 -3.55
N GLU A 319 -4.22 -24.67 -2.87
CA GLU A 319 -4.06 -24.48 -1.43
C GLU A 319 -3.17 -23.28 -1.10
N LYS A 320 -3.22 -22.86 0.17
CA LYS A 320 -2.42 -21.76 0.70
C LYS A 320 -0.95 -22.18 0.88
N TYR A 321 -0.01 -21.36 0.41
CA TYR A 321 1.44 -21.51 0.66
C TYR A 321 2.10 -20.18 1.01
N TYR A 322 3.02 -20.19 1.98
CA TYR A 322 3.75 -18.98 2.38
C TYR A 322 4.88 -18.64 1.42
N LEU A 323 4.98 -17.37 1.03
CA LEU A 323 5.93 -16.92 0.01
C LEU A 323 7.39 -16.93 0.51
N ASN A 324 7.58 -16.89 1.83
CA ASN A 324 8.89 -16.83 2.47
C ASN A 324 9.64 -18.17 2.45
N ASP A 325 8.93 -19.28 2.65
CA ASP A 325 9.52 -20.61 2.84
C ASP A 325 8.87 -21.74 2.01
N ALA A 326 7.85 -21.42 1.21
CA ALA A 326 7.07 -22.37 0.41
C ALA A 326 6.38 -23.47 1.23
N THR A 327 6.18 -23.27 2.53
CA THR A 327 5.43 -24.20 3.37
C THR A 327 3.93 -24.03 3.17
N LYS A 328 3.20 -25.14 3.32
CA LYS A 328 1.75 -25.16 3.20
C LYS A 328 1.10 -24.49 4.41
N GLY A 329 0.20 -23.54 4.17
CA GLY A 329 -0.60 -22.87 5.18
C GLY A 329 -1.89 -23.62 5.52
N GLU A 330 -2.49 -23.25 6.66
CA GLU A 330 -3.82 -23.73 7.05
C GLU A 330 -4.90 -23.02 6.20
N LYS A 331 -5.96 -23.75 5.82
CA LYS A 331 -7.15 -23.15 5.19
C LYS A 331 -7.94 -22.37 6.25
N PHE A 332 -8.32 -21.14 5.93
CA PHE A 332 -9.23 -20.35 6.77
C PHE A 332 -10.70 -20.74 6.56
#